data_AF-A0A7C1ES98-F1
#
_entry.id   AF-A0A7C1ES98-F1
#
_cell.length_a   1.000
_cell.length_b   1.000
_cell.length_c   1.000
_cell.angle_alpha   90.00
_cell.angle_beta   90.00
_cell.angle_gamma   90.00
#
_symmetry.space_group_name_H-M   'P 1'
#
loop_
_entity.id
_entity.type
_entity.pdbx_description
1 polymer ?
#
loop_
_entity_poly.entity_id
_entity_poly.type
_entity_poly.pdbx_seq_one_letter_code
_entity_poly.pdbx_strand_id
1 'polypeptide(L)'
;MFSIAIRYLCGWASAASNKKEEPEWPPHPDRVFMALVAAWAETDANEAERQSLLFLQQLPEPCLSVSLDSELHAAISVFQRNSDVEEHVPVPVYVPTPISDEELRKGRKSEDLLKVLPSRRKRDKRHFPAVIPESDTVYLIWPDAELPAEHRAALERLCAKVGYLGDTSSLVQMWMEDNPPPPTLVPTDERHYSCRLRVFYPDRLKVLQDVYQRDMDAGQYMPRESTFKWGYYREPEVEKPPTPTSHFTDLLVLRRTAGPTLDITDTLWLAKTLRDAAIGLWDERIGPPVPEWLSGHTPEGERSRRENGHLAFVALPNVGHQYADGELKGMALAMPQDVTKDERTLLLDALFPWDEESSEARPLELPLGRLGVWRLEQETRSFPRMVTLRKAVWLGPAERWATVTPIVLDRYPKNGESEAEEMAAAACERIGLPRPREVVLMPGSLFIGVPPARRFPPLPKKFGKTLDQHTHALLIFDQPVRGPMLLGAGRYRGYGLCRPWHSGGEA
;
A
#
# COMPACT_ATOMS: atom_id res chain seq x y z
N MET A 1 9.19 -31.98 -2.28
CA MET A 1 8.75 -30.64 -2.73
C MET A 1 8.22 -30.72 -4.15
N PHE A 2 7.07 -30.09 -4.40
CA PHE A 2 6.62 -29.74 -5.75
C PHE A 2 5.81 -28.45 -5.69
N SER A 3 5.60 -27.80 -6.82
CA SER A 3 4.73 -26.62 -6.91
C SER A 3 3.92 -26.58 -8.20
N ILE A 4 2.81 -25.84 -8.14
CA ILE A 4 2.00 -25.49 -9.30
C ILE A 4 2.22 -23.99 -9.55
N ALA A 5 2.76 -23.68 -10.72
CA ALA A 5 2.94 -22.31 -11.18
C ALA A 5 1.73 -21.87 -12.01
N ILE A 6 1.35 -20.60 -11.87
CA ILE A 6 0.19 -19.99 -12.52
C ILE A 6 0.63 -18.63 -13.06
N ARG A 7 0.72 -18.50 -14.38
CA ARG A 7 1.03 -17.25 -15.06
C ARG A 7 -0.22 -16.59 -15.59
N TYR A 8 -0.47 -15.35 -15.19
CA TYR A 8 -1.53 -14.51 -15.72
C TYR A 8 -1.09 -13.89 -17.05
N LEU A 9 -1.64 -14.39 -18.17
CA LEU A 9 -1.18 -14.05 -19.53
C LEU A 9 -1.44 -12.61 -19.93
N CYS A 10 -2.41 -11.95 -19.28
CA CYS A 10 -2.76 -10.56 -19.52
C CYS A 10 -2.04 -9.59 -18.57
N GLY A 11 -1.17 -10.07 -17.67
CA GLY A 11 -0.50 -9.25 -16.65
C GLY A 11 -1.41 -8.73 -15.53
N TRP A 12 -2.64 -9.24 -15.45
CA TRP A 12 -3.60 -8.90 -14.41
C TRP A 12 -4.40 -10.12 -13.94
N ALA A 13 -4.96 -10.04 -12.74
CA ALA A 13 -5.85 -11.03 -12.18
C ALA A 13 -7.22 -10.41 -11.92
N SER A 14 -8.25 -10.98 -12.54
CA SER A 14 -9.64 -10.52 -12.38
C SER A 14 -10.44 -11.57 -11.60
N ALA A 15 -10.77 -11.24 -10.37
CA ALA A 15 -11.60 -12.05 -9.49
C ALA A 15 -12.21 -11.14 -8.42
N ALA A 16 -13.49 -11.33 -8.10
CA ALA A 16 -14.15 -10.58 -7.03
C ALA A 16 -14.09 -11.34 -5.70
N SER A 17 -13.94 -10.60 -4.60
CA SER A 17 -14.08 -11.09 -3.24
C SER A 17 -15.57 -11.32 -2.88
N ASN A 18 -15.87 -11.56 -1.60
CA ASN A 18 -17.25 -11.57 -1.11
C ASN A 18 -17.95 -10.21 -1.29
N LYS A 19 -17.18 -9.13 -1.37
CA LYS A 19 -17.65 -7.82 -1.83
C LYS A 19 -17.32 -7.69 -3.31
N LYS A 20 -18.36 -7.63 -4.14
CA LYS A 20 -18.25 -7.63 -5.62
C LYS A 20 -17.41 -6.49 -6.21
N GLU A 21 -17.08 -5.48 -5.41
CA GLU A 21 -16.32 -4.30 -5.81
C GLU A 21 -14.83 -4.41 -5.46
N GLU A 22 -14.45 -5.38 -4.62
CA GLU A 22 -13.08 -5.60 -4.18
C GLU A 22 -12.46 -6.78 -4.93
N PRO A 23 -11.21 -6.67 -5.39
CA PRO A 23 -10.54 -7.78 -6.03
C PRO A 23 -10.22 -8.86 -5.00
N GLU A 24 -10.25 -10.11 -5.42
CA GLU A 24 -9.67 -11.22 -4.69
C GLU A 24 -8.21 -11.39 -5.11
N TRP A 25 -7.29 -11.14 -4.17
CA TRP A 25 -5.87 -11.40 -4.32
C TRP A 25 -5.25 -11.76 -2.96
N PRO A 26 -4.26 -12.67 -2.89
CA PRO A 26 -3.78 -13.57 -3.97
C PRO A 26 -4.86 -14.56 -4.44
N PRO A 27 -4.67 -15.32 -5.53
CA PRO A 27 -5.61 -16.36 -5.90
C PRO A 27 -5.78 -17.38 -4.77
N HIS A 28 -7.01 -17.55 -4.29
CA HIS A 28 -7.31 -18.49 -3.23
C HIS A 28 -6.99 -19.93 -3.68
N PRO A 29 -6.30 -20.77 -2.88
CA PRO A 29 -6.02 -22.16 -3.24
C PRO A 29 -7.25 -22.97 -3.64
N ASP A 30 -8.41 -22.76 -2.99
CA ASP A 30 -9.68 -23.40 -3.37
C ASP A 30 -10.11 -23.03 -4.79
N ARG A 31 -9.84 -21.79 -5.25
CA ARG A 31 -10.16 -21.33 -6.60
C ARG A 31 -9.30 -22.04 -7.64
N VAL A 32 -8.02 -22.25 -7.34
CA VAL A 32 -7.10 -23.03 -8.19
C VAL A 32 -7.57 -24.48 -8.29
N PHE A 33 -7.94 -25.08 -7.16
CA PHE A 33 -8.49 -26.43 -7.14
C PHE A 33 -9.78 -26.55 -7.96
N MET A 34 -10.70 -25.60 -7.81
CA MET A 34 -11.93 -25.55 -8.64
C MET A 34 -11.63 -25.44 -10.13
N ALA A 35 -10.61 -24.67 -10.54
CA ALA A 35 -10.23 -24.55 -11.95
C ALA A 35 -9.65 -25.86 -12.51
N LEU A 36 -8.85 -26.58 -11.71
CA LEU A 36 -8.38 -27.92 -12.07
C LEU A 36 -9.53 -28.93 -12.19
N VAL A 37 -10.50 -28.90 -11.28
CA VAL A 37 -11.70 -29.76 -11.34
C VAL A 37 -12.55 -29.44 -12.58
N ALA A 38 -12.73 -28.16 -12.90
CA ALA A 38 -13.44 -27.74 -14.11
C ALA A 38 -12.73 -28.25 -15.37
N ALA A 39 -11.41 -28.05 -15.49
CA ALA A 39 -10.63 -28.52 -16.62
C ALA A 39 -10.67 -30.06 -16.78
N TRP A 40 -10.69 -30.80 -15.67
CA TRP A 40 -10.87 -32.25 -15.68
C TRP A 40 -12.27 -32.64 -16.21
N ALA A 41 -13.32 -32.02 -15.69
CA ALA A 41 -14.70 -32.34 -16.03
C ALA A 41 -15.13 -31.88 -17.44
N GLU A 42 -14.58 -30.77 -17.94
CA GLU A 42 -14.86 -30.22 -19.28
C GLU A 42 -14.11 -30.95 -20.40
N THR A 43 -13.13 -31.79 -20.05
CA THR A 43 -12.39 -32.64 -20.99
C THR A 43 -12.83 -34.10 -20.89
N ASP A 44 -11.92 -35.06 -20.99
CA ASP A 44 -12.25 -36.49 -21.05
C ASP A 44 -12.53 -37.12 -19.68
N ALA A 45 -12.59 -36.32 -18.59
CA ALA A 45 -12.72 -36.80 -17.21
C ALA A 45 -11.76 -37.96 -16.89
N ASN A 46 -10.50 -37.84 -17.31
CA ASN A 46 -9.49 -38.89 -17.22
C ASN A 46 -9.32 -39.40 -15.78
N GLU A 47 -9.30 -40.73 -15.59
CA GLU A 47 -9.25 -41.32 -14.25
C GLU A 47 -7.91 -41.06 -13.53
N ALA A 48 -6.77 -41.01 -14.25
CA ALA A 48 -5.49 -40.67 -13.63
C ALA A 48 -5.44 -39.22 -13.12
N GLU A 49 -6.07 -38.30 -13.86
CA GLU A 49 -6.24 -36.90 -13.43
C GLU A 49 -7.16 -36.82 -12.21
N ARG A 50 -8.26 -37.58 -12.18
CA ARG A 50 -9.13 -37.70 -11.01
C ARG A 50 -8.38 -38.20 -9.78
N GLN A 51 -7.57 -39.24 -9.90
CA GLN A 51 -6.76 -39.76 -8.80
C GLN A 51 -5.76 -38.70 -8.30
N SER A 52 -5.19 -37.90 -9.21
CA SER A 52 -4.31 -36.80 -8.82
C SER A 52 -5.04 -35.66 -8.09
N LEU A 53 -6.30 -35.37 -8.43
CA LEU A 53 -7.15 -34.43 -7.69
C LEU A 53 -7.51 -34.96 -6.30
N LEU A 54 -7.80 -36.27 -6.19
CA LEU A 54 -8.05 -36.95 -4.92
C LEU A 54 -6.81 -36.94 -4.01
N PHE A 55 -5.62 -37.10 -4.58
CA PHE A 55 -4.36 -36.92 -3.86
C PHE A 55 -4.19 -35.45 -3.42
N LEU A 56 -4.38 -34.49 -4.33
CA LEU A 56 -4.15 -33.07 -4.06
C LEU A 56 -5.04 -32.53 -2.94
N GLN A 57 -6.32 -32.91 -2.89
CA GLN A 57 -7.24 -32.44 -1.83
C GLN A 57 -6.90 -32.92 -0.41
N GLN A 58 -6.03 -33.93 -0.28
CA GLN A 58 -5.57 -34.46 1.02
C GLN A 58 -4.30 -33.75 1.53
N LEU A 59 -3.65 -32.93 0.70
CA LEU A 59 -2.45 -32.22 1.09
C LEU A 59 -2.77 -31.08 2.07
N PRO A 60 -1.79 -30.70 2.92
CA PRO A 60 -1.92 -29.49 3.72
C PRO A 60 -2.03 -28.24 2.84
N GLU A 61 -2.41 -27.14 3.48
CA GLU A 61 -2.48 -25.81 2.86
C GLU A 61 -1.11 -25.47 2.23
N PRO A 62 -1.04 -25.08 0.95
CA PRO A 62 0.22 -24.77 0.28
C PRO A 62 0.84 -23.49 0.84
N CYS A 63 2.16 -23.37 0.82
CA CYS A 63 2.80 -22.06 0.84
C CYS A 63 2.55 -21.35 -0.49
N LEU A 64 2.55 -20.01 -0.51
CA LEU A 64 2.36 -19.24 -1.72
C LEU A 64 3.56 -18.36 -2.00
N SER A 65 3.96 -18.24 -3.27
CA SER A 65 4.82 -17.16 -3.74
C SER A 65 4.02 -16.28 -4.69
N VAL A 66 3.71 -15.08 -4.22
CA VAL A 66 2.78 -14.10 -4.82
C VAL A 66 3.29 -12.68 -4.55
N SER A 67 2.96 -11.73 -5.43
CA SER A 67 3.14 -10.31 -5.13
C SER A 67 2.26 -9.88 -3.95
N LEU A 68 2.86 -9.20 -2.97
CA LEU A 68 2.16 -8.71 -1.77
C LEU A 68 1.62 -7.29 -1.99
N ASP A 69 0.85 -6.77 -1.04
CA ASP A 69 0.14 -5.47 -1.15
C ASP A 69 1.01 -4.27 -1.58
N SER A 70 2.31 -4.28 -1.25
CA SER A 70 3.27 -3.24 -1.67
C SER A 70 3.61 -3.27 -3.17
N GLU A 71 3.30 -4.38 -3.84
CA GLU A 71 3.73 -4.76 -5.20
C GLU A 71 2.54 -4.84 -6.16
N LEU A 72 1.36 -4.33 -5.77
CA LEU A 72 0.13 -4.35 -6.57
C LEU A 72 -0.20 -2.97 -7.14
N HIS A 73 -0.54 -2.91 -8.43
CA HIS A 73 -1.10 -1.73 -9.09
C HIS A 73 -2.62 -1.85 -9.27
N ALA A 74 -3.34 -0.74 -9.09
CA ALA A 74 -4.80 -0.69 -9.28
C ALA A 74 -5.16 -0.76 -10.78
N ALA A 75 -5.85 -1.82 -11.21
CA ALA A 75 -6.07 -2.10 -12.63
C ALA A 75 -7.11 -1.20 -13.31
N ILE A 76 -8.04 -0.57 -12.58
CA ILE A 76 -9.07 0.28 -13.20
C ILE A 76 -9.40 1.46 -12.29
N SER A 77 -8.84 2.63 -12.64
CA SER A 77 -9.37 3.91 -12.20
C SER A 77 -9.39 4.87 -13.39
N VAL A 78 -10.57 5.37 -13.76
CA VAL A 78 -10.66 6.55 -14.63
C VAL A 78 -10.56 7.77 -13.73
N PHE A 79 -9.69 8.71 -14.08
CA PHE A 79 -9.69 10.07 -13.54
C PHE A 79 -11.03 10.73 -13.88
N GLN A 80 -11.91 10.93 -12.91
CA GLN A 80 -12.95 11.95 -13.04
C GLN A 80 -12.40 13.27 -12.48
N ARG A 81 -12.12 14.24 -13.35
CA ARG A 81 -12.06 15.65 -12.94
C ARG A 81 -13.48 16.11 -12.69
N ASN A 82 -14.01 15.84 -11.50
CA ASN A 82 -15.05 16.67 -10.94
C ASN A 82 -14.43 17.49 -9.82
N SER A 83 -14.77 18.77 -9.82
CA SER A 83 -14.26 19.84 -8.95
C SER A 83 -13.86 19.39 -7.54
N ASP A 84 -12.61 19.70 -7.20
CA ASP A 84 -12.01 19.78 -5.86
C ASP A 84 -11.77 18.49 -5.04
N VAL A 85 -12.08 17.30 -5.55
CA VAL A 85 -11.64 16.04 -4.91
C VAL A 85 -11.18 15.03 -5.97
N GLU A 86 -9.89 14.69 -5.97
CA GLU A 86 -9.35 13.60 -6.81
C GLU A 86 -9.86 12.24 -6.29
N GLU A 87 -10.99 11.80 -6.84
CA GLU A 87 -11.63 10.55 -6.48
C GLU A 87 -11.48 9.46 -7.56
N HIS A 88 -10.62 8.45 -7.35
CA HIS A 88 -10.57 7.24 -8.19
C HIS A 88 -11.73 6.28 -7.86
N VAL A 89 -12.91 6.52 -8.44
CA VAL A 89 -14.09 5.66 -8.27
C VAL A 89 -13.96 4.40 -9.17
N PRO A 90 -14.22 3.18 -8.68
CA PRO A 90 -14.30 2.00 -9.54
C PRO A 90 -15.37 2.23 -10.61
N VAL A 91 -15.00 2.13 -11.88
CA VAL A 91 -15.90 2.46 -12.98
C VAL A 91 -16.94 1.35 -13.11
N PRO A 92 -18.24 1.65 -12.93
CA PRO A 92 -19.26 0.66 -13.23
C PRO A 92 -19.31 0.38 -14.73
N VAL A 93 -19.25 -0.89 -15.10
CA VAL A 93 -19.49 -1.34 -16.46
C VAL A 93 -20.95 -1.81 -16.55
N TYR A 94 -21.68 -1.21 -17.48
CA TYR A 94 -23.09 -1.55 -17.73
C TYR A 94 -23.16 -2.71 -18.72
N VAL A 95 -23.33 -3.93 -18.18
CA VAL A 95 -23.38 -5.16 -18.97
C VAL A 95 -24.83 -5.46 -19.33
N PRO A 96 -25.13 -5.84 -20.58
CA PRO A 96 -26.50 -6.17 -20.95
C PRO A 96 -27.00 -7.40 -20.19
N THR A 97 -28.21 -7.30 -19.63
CA THR A 97 -28.82 -8.41 -18.87
C THR A 97 -29.20 -9.55 -19.84
N PRO A 98 -28.83 -10.82 -19.56
CA PRO A 98 -29.36 -11.95 -20.30
C PRO A 98 -30.89 -12.00 -20.16
N ILE A 99 -31.61 -12.14 -21.26
CA ILE A 99 -33.07 -12.34 -21.24
C ILE A 99 -33.30 -13.81 -20.94
N SER A 100 -34.15 -14.14 -19.97
CA SER A 100 -34.41 -15.54 -19.62
C SER A 100 -35.20 -16.25 -20.73
N ASP A 101 -35.04 -17.56 -20.86
CA ASP A 101 -35.83 -18.38 -21.80
C ASP A 101 -37.34 -18.27 -21.51
N GLU A 102 -37.72 -17.99 -20.27
CA GLU A 102 -39.11 -17.78 -19.87
C GLU A 102 -39.65 -16.43 -20.37
N GLU A 103 -38.84 -15.37 -20.36
CA GLU A 103 -39.18 -14.08 -20.95
C GLU A 103 -39.26 -14.16 -22.48
N LEU A 104 -38.35 -14.90 -23.13
CA LEU A 104 -38.37 -15.17 -24.57
C LEU A 104 -39.62 -15.95 -24.99
N ARG A 105 -40.04 -16.95 -24.20
CA ARG A 105 -41.26 -17.74 -24.47
C ARG A 105 -42.57 -16.96 -24.23
N LYS A 106 -42.57 -15.99 -23.32
CA LYS A 106 -43.75 -15.12 -23.05
C LYS A 106 -43.91 -13.97 -24.05
N GLY A 107 -42.84 -13.59 -24.76
CA GLY A 107 -42.84 -12.51 -25.76
C GLY A 107 -43.60 -12.85 -27.05
N ARG A 108 -44.94 -12.78 -27.04
CA ARG A 108 -45.79 -12.90 -28.26
C ARG A 108 -46.05 -11.56 -28.96
N LYS A 109 -45.46 -10.44 -28.52
CA LYS A 109 -45.66 -9.09 -29.09
C LYS A 109 -44.33 -8.49 -29.57
N SER A 110 -44.37 -7.76 -30.68
CA SER A 110 -43.19 -7.16 -31.33
C SER A 110 -42.39 -6.21 -30.41
N GLU A 111 -43.04 -5.63 -29.41
CA GLU A 111 -42.43 -4.75 -28.40
C GLU A 111 -41.47 -5.46 -27.44
N ASP A 112 -41.65 -6.75 -27.17
CA ASP A 112 -40.73 -7.51 -26.31
C ASP A 112 -39.48 -7.95 -27.06
N LEU A 113 -39.58 -8.19 -28.37
CA LEU A 113 -38.42 -8.44 -29.24
C LEU A 113 -37.52 -7.21 -29.38
N LEU A 114 -38.09 -6.00 -29.27
CA LEU A 114 -37.31 -4.75 -29.25
C LEU A 114 -36.38 -4.65 -28.03
N LYS A 115 -36.67 -5.33 -26.91
CA LYS A 115 -35.80 -5.38 -25.72
C LYS A 115 -34.54 -6.25 -25.93
N VAL A 116 -34.52 -7.06 -26.98
CA VAL A 116 -33.36 -7.89 -27.36
C VAL A 116 -32.31 -7.05 -28.10
N LEU A 117 -32.71 -5.94 -28.73
CA LEU A 117 -31.82 -5.06 -29.48
C LEU A 117 -30.73 -4.46 -28.57
N PRO A 118 -29.46 -4.40 -29.03
CA PRO A 118 -28.35 -3.87 -28.23
C PRO A 118 -28.58 -2.48 -27.63
N SER A 119 -29.32 -1.61 -28.34
CA SER A 119 -29.62 -0.24 -27.92
C SER A 119 -30.75 -0.09 -26.90
N ARG A 120 -31.58 -1.13 -26.72
CA ARG A 120 -32.76 -1.12 -25.85
C ARG A 120 -32.73 -2.18 -24.75
N ARG A 121 -31.69 -3.02 -24.74
CA ARG A 121 -31.48 -4.04 -23.73
C ARG A 121 -31.19 -3.37 -22.39
N LYS A 122 -31.86 -3.84 -21.33
CA LYS A 122 -31.55 -3.44 -19.96
C LYS A 122 -30.08 -3.73 -19.68
N ARG A 123 -29.39 -2.79 -19.04
CA ARG A 123 -27.99 -2.93 -18.66
C ARG A 123 -27.90 -2.86 -17.14
N ASP A 124 -27.33 -3.88 -16.52
CA ASP A 124 -27.11 -3.90 -15.09
C ASP A 124 -25.71 -3.40 -14.76
N LYS A 125 -25.61 -2.64 -13.67
CA LYS A 125 -24.34 -2.15 -13.12
C LYS A 125 -23.52 -3.36 -12.65
N ARG A 126 -22.32 -3.54 -13.21
CA ARG A 126 -21.34 -4.54 -12.75
C ARG A 126 -19.99 -3.88 -12.45
N HIS A 127 -19.25 -4.49 -11.53
CA HIS A 127 -17.87 -4.16 -11.24
C HIS A 127 -17.00 -5.36 -11.62
N PHE A 128 -15.83 -5.07 -12.19
CA PHE A 128 -14.84 -6.06 -12.60
C PHE A 128 -13.53 -5.71 -11.90
N PRO A 129 -13.42 -6.00 -10.60
CA PRO A 129 -12.21 -5.66 -9.87
C PRO A 129 -11.05 -6.53 -10.36
N ALA A 130 -9.91 -5.89 -10.61
CA ALA A 130 -8.70 -6.56 -11.07
C ALA A 130 -7.46 -6.00 -10.37
N VAL A 131 -6.45 -6.84 -10.25
CA VAL A 131 -5.14 -6.56 -9.64
C VAL A 131 -4.06 -6.74 -10.69
N ILE A 132 -3.08 -5.82 -10.74
CA ILE A 132 -1.87 -5.96 -11.56
C ILE A 132 -0.73 -6.28 -10.59
N PRO A 133 -0.27 -7.54 -10.50
CA PRO A 133 0.88 -7.91 -9.69
C PRO A 133 2.21 -7.50 -10.34
N GLU A 134 3.24 -7.24 -9.53
CA GLU A 134 4.61 -7.01 -10.02
C GLU A 134 5.17 -8.23 -10.77
N SER A 135 4.89 -9.43 -10.28
CA SER A 135 5.16 -10.70 -11.00
C SER A 135 3.89 -11.21 -11.65
N ASP A 136 3.94 -11.49 -12.95
CA ASP A 136 2.83 -12.11 -13.69
C ASP A 136 2.58 -13.58 -13.31
N THR A 137 3.48 -14.18 -12.53
CA THR A 137 3.47 -15.59 -12.16
C THR A 137 3.41 -15.76 -10.65
N VAL A 138 2.52 -16.65 -10.20
CA VAL A 138 2.35 -17.06 -8.80
C VAL A 138 2.52 -18.56 -8.63
N TYR A 139 2.84 -19.00 -7.42
CA TYR A 139 3.16 -20.40 -7.13
C TYR A 139 2.42 -20.90 -5.90
N LEU A 140 1.80 -22.08 -6.01
CA LEU A 140 1.34 -22.89 -4.88
C LEU A 140 2.40 -23.96 -4.59
N ILE A 141 2.98 -23.94 -3.41
CA ILE A 141 4.19 -24.67 -3.07
C ILE A 141 3.90 -25.65 -1.92
N TRP A 142 4.21 -26.93 -2.12
CA TRP A 142 4.23 -27.93 -1.05
C TRP A 142 5.68 -28.33 -0.74
N PRO A 143 6.32 -27.72 0.28
CA PRO A 143 7.73 -27.95 0.58
C PRO A 143 7.98 -29.42 0.96
N ASP A 144 7.14 -29.96 1.84
CA ASP A 144 7.35 -31.27 2.47
C ASP A 144 6.60 -32.42 1.77
N ALA A 145 5.81 -32.14 0.73
CA ALA A 145 5.08 -33.18 0.01
C ALA A 145 5.96 -33.84 -1.06
N GLU A 146 5.91 -35.17 -1.11
CA GLU A 146 6.42 -35.97 -2.22
C GLU A 146 5.27 -36.26 -3.20
N LEU A 147 5.51 -35.99 -4.49
CA LEU A 147 4.53 -36.24 -5.54
C LEU A 147 4.91 -37.52 -6.31
N PRO A 148 4.12 -38.60 -6.19
CA PRO A 148 4.34 -39.81 -6.98
C PRO A 148 4.38 -39.51 -8.49
N ALA A 149 5.27 -40.18 -9.22
CA ALA A 149 5.50 -39.92 -10.65
C ALA A 149 4.22 -40.04 -11.51
N GLU A 150 3.33 -40.96 -11.14
CA GLU A 150 2.02 -41.13 -11.79
C GLU A 150 1.11 -39.90 -11.62
N HIS A 151 1.07 -39.32 -10.41
CA HIS A 151 0.30 -38.12 -10.12
C HIS A 151 0.95 -36.88 -10.72
N ARG A 152 2.28 -36.80 -10.79
CA ARG A 152 3.00 -35.69 -11.43
C ARG A 152 2.61 -35.56 -12.90
N ALA A 153 2.69 -36.65 -13.66
CA ALA A 153 2.34 -36.63 -15.08
C ALA A 153 0.85 -36.30 -15.32
N ALA A 154 -0.03 -36.74 -14.41
CA ALA A 154 -1.46 -36.42 -14.48
C ALA A 154 -1.75 -34.95 -14.15
N LEU A 155 -1.17 -34.40 -13.08
CA LEU A 155 -1.31 -32.99 -12.74
C LEU A 155 -0.73 -32.06 -13.80
N GLU A 156 0.39 -32.43 -14.43
CA GLU A 156 1.00 -31.63 -15.50
C GLU A 156 0.06 -31.50 -16.71
N ARG A 157 -0.56 -32.60 -17.14
CA ARG A 157 -1.60 -32.57 -18.20
C ARG A 157 -2.80 -31.76 -17.76
N LEU A 158 -3.22 -31.89 -16.50
CA LEU A 158 -4.38 -31.18 -15.99
C LEU A 158 -4.15 -29.67 -15.91
N CYS A 159 -2.97 -29.24 -15.44
CA CYS A 159 -2.57 -27.83 -15.41
C CYS A 159 -2.60 -27.22 -16.82
N ALA A 160 -2.09 -27.94 -17.83
CA ALA A 160 -2.10 -27.48 -19.21
C ALA A 160 -3.51 -27.27 -19.82
N LYS A 161 -4.56 -27.85 -19.20
CA LYS A 161 -5.96 -27.69 -19.63
C LYS A 161 -6.65 -26.46 -19.03
N VAL A 162 -6.08 -25.84 -17.99
CA VAL A 162 -6.69 -24.68 -17.33
C VAL A 162 -6.44 -23.42 -18.16
N GLY A 163 -7.50 -22.80 -18.67
CA GLY A 163 -7.40 -21.60 -19.52
C GLY A 163 -7.63 -20.26 -18.82
N TYR A 164 -8.30 -20.24 -17.67
CA TYR A 164 -8.56 -19.02 -16.91
C TYR A 164 -8.70 -19.34 -15.41
N LEU A 165 -8.47 -18.33 -14.57
CA LEU A 165 -8.65 -18.44 -13.12
C LEU A 165 -9.49 -17.27 -12.60
N GLY A 166 -10.66 -17.58 -12.03
CA GLY A 166 -11.58 -16.57 -11.53
C GLY A 166 -12.57 -16.12 -12.60
N ASP A 167 -12.39 -14.93 -13.15
CA ASP A 167 -13.19 -14.45 -14.27
C ASP A 167 -12.62 -14.93 -15.61
N THR A 168 -13.46 -15.11 -16.62
CA THR A 168 -13.06 -15.52 -17.97
C THR A 168 -12.10 -14.53 -18.66
N SER A 169 -12.01 -13.29 -18.18
CA SER A 169 -11.03 -12.30 -18.64
C SER A 169 -9.62 -12.49 -18.05
N SER A 170 -9.49 -13.35 -17.04
CA SER A 170 -8.24 -13.62 -16.32
C SER A 170 -7.57 -14.89 -16.85
N LEU A 171 -7.07 -14.82 -18.09
CA LEU A 171 -6.43 -15.93 -18.79
C LEU A 171 -5.14 -16.37 -18.08
N VAL A 172 -4.96 -17.68 -17.93
CA VAL A 172 -3.79 -18.25 -17.26
C VAL A 172 -3.12 -19.35 -18.07
N GLN A 173 -1.84 -19.54 -17.83
CA GLN A 173 -1.09 -20.74 -18.14
C GLN A 173 -0.65 -21.38 -16.83
N MET A 174 -0.86 -22.69 -16.67
CA MET A 174 -0.43 -23.43 -15.48
C MET A 174 0.52 -24.58 -15.83
N TRP A 175 1.51 -24.82 -14.98
CA TRP A 175 2.45 -25.94 -15.13
C TRP A 175 2.98 -26.42 -13.76
N MET A 176 3.62 -27.58 -13.76
CA MET A 176 4.34 -28.10 -12.61
C MET A 176 5.74 -27.49 -12.56
N GLU A 177 6.10 -26.88 -11.43
CA GLU A 177 7.41 -26.26 -11.21
C GLU A 177 8.15 -27.00 -10.08
N ASP A 178 9.38 -27.39 -10.35
CA ASP A 178 10.22 -28.12 -9.39
C ASP A 178 11.07 -27.15 -8.54
N ASN A 179 11.37 -25.96 -9.06
CA ASN A 179 12.20 -24.95 -8.39
C ASN A 179 11.47 -23.60 -8.30
N PRO A 180 10.41 -23.49 -7.48
CA PRO A 180 9.68 -22.24 -7.30
C PRO A 180 10.52 -21.20 -6.54
N PRO A 181 10.20 -19.90 -6.70
CA PRO A 181 10.75 -18.86 -5.83
C PRO A 181 10.37 -19.09 -4.35
N PRO A 182 11.09 -18.47 -3.41
CA PRO A 182 10.75 -18.54 -1.99
C PRO A 182 9.28 -18.13 -1.73
N PRO A 183 8.59 -18.79 -0.78
CA PRO A 183 7.22 -18.41 -0.44
C PRO A 183 7.19 -17.01 0.17
N THR A 184 6.21 -16.20 -0.21
CA THR A 184 5.89 -14.90 0.38
C THR A 184 4.74 -14.99 1.39
N LEU A 185 3.95 -16.08 1.36
CA LEU A 185 2.96 -16.42 2.38
C LEU A 185 3.10 -17.89 2.79
N VAL A 186 3.03 -18.14 4.09
CA VAL A 186 3.08 -19.48 4.68
C VAL A 186 1.82 -19.73 5.54
N PRO A 187 1.30 -20.96 5.56
CA PRO A 187 0.20 -21.32 6.47
C PRO A 187 0.58 -21.09 7.94
N THR A 188 -0.38 -20.68 8.74
CA THR A 188 -0.22 -20.40 10.18
C THR A 188 -1.50 -20.70 10.95
N ASP A 189 -1.50 -20.43 12.26
CA ASP A 189 -2.69 -20.53 13.11
C ASP A 189 -3.54 -19.24 13.11
N GLU A 190 -4.73 -19.32 13.70
CA GLU A 190 -5.69 -18.21 13.83
C GLU A 190 -5.18 -17.06 14.72
N ARG A 191 -4.11 -17.23 15.49
CA ARG A 191 -3.58 -16.19 16.38
C ARG A 191 -2.53 -15.31 15.71
N HIS A 192 -1.85 -15.82 14.69
CA HIS A 192 -0.67 -15.17 14.10
C HIS A 192 -0.82 -14.86 12.59
N TYR A 193 -2.04 -14.88 12.05
CA TYR A 193 -2.28 -14.64 10.63
C TYR A 193 -2.25 -13.15 10.26
N SER A 194 -1.76 -12.85 9.05
CA SER A 194 -1.91 -11.53 8.40
C SER A 194 -3.06 -11.50 7.40
N CYS A 195 -3.39 -12.64 6.77
CA CYS A 195 -4.53 -12.76 5.88
C CYS A 195 -5.22 -14.13 5.96
N ARG A 196 -6.46 -14.21 5.46
CA ARG A 196 -7.23 -15.46 5.35
C ARG A 196 -7.53 -15.75 3.89
N LEU A 197 -7.30 -16.99 3.47
CA LEU A 197 -7.56 -17.45 2.10
C LEU A 197 -8.52 -18.63 2.14
N ARG A 198 -9.31 -18.80 1.06
CA ARG A 198 -10.14 -20.01 0.91
C ARG A 198 -9.25 -21.14 0.46
N VAL A 199 -9.25 -22.22 1.22
CA VAL A 199 -8.44 -23.41 0.94
C VAL A 199 -9.36 -24.59 0.65
N PHE A 200 -8.91 -25.50 -0.20
CA PHE A 200 -9.57 -26.79 -0.38
C PHE A 200 -9.29 -27.68 0.83
N TYR A 201 -10.08 -28.74 0.98
CA TYR A 201 -10.07 -29.63 2.14
C TYR A 201 -10.43 -31.06 1.70
N PRO A 202 -10.23 -32.08 2.56
CA PRO A 202 -10.63 -33.44 2.23
C PRO A 202 -12.09 -33.52 1.76
N ASP A 203 -12.37 -34.31 0.73
CA ASP A 203 -13.69 -34.45 0.07
C ASP A 203 -14.18 -33.24 -0.76
N ARG A 204 -13.34 -32.21 -0.97
CA ARG A 204 -13.71 -31.05 -1.79
C ARG A 204 -14.14 -31.43 -3.20
N LEU A 205 -13.49 -32.40 -3.85
CA LEU A 205 -13.88 -32.88 -5.18
C LEU A 205 -15.33 -33.38 -5.20
N LYS A 206 -15.70 -34.22 -4.23
CA LYS A 206 -17.06 -34.77 -4.12
C LYS A 206 -18.09 -33.67 -3.92
N VAL A 207 -17.80 -32.70 -3.04
CA VAL A 207 -18.67 -31.54 -2.81
C VAL A 207 -18.91 -30.76 -4.12
N LEU A 208 -17.87 -30.56 -4.93
CA LEU A 208 -18.02 -29.88 -6.22
C LEU A 208 -18.86 -30.68 -7.22
N GLN A 209 -18.70 -32.01 -7.24
CA GLN A 209 -19.52 -32.91 -8.08
C GLN A 209 -21.00 -32.89 -7.66
N ASP A 210 -21.27 -32.97 -6.35
CA ASP A 210 -22.63 -32.95 -5.81
C ASP A 210 -23.33 -31.60 -6.10
N VAL A 211 -22.60 -30.49 -5.97
CA VAL A 211 -23.09 -29.14 -6.33
C VAL A 211 -23.39 -29.05 -7.82
N TYR A 212 -22.50 -29.57 -8.68
CA TYR A 212 -22.71 -29.58 -10.12
C TYR A 212 -23.96 -30.39 -10.50
N GLN A 213 -24.10 -31.61 -9.96
CA GLN A 213 -25.25 -32.46 -10.25
C GLN A 213 -26.55 -31.80 -9.79
N ARG A 214 -26.56 -31.18 -8.61
CA ARG A 214 -27.72 -30.43 -8.10
C ARG A 214 -28.13 -29.28 -9.03
N ASP A 215 -27.17 -28.51 -9.53
CA ASP A 215 -27.43 -27.40 -10.45
C ASP A 215 -27.95 -27.92 -11.80
N MET A 216 -27.43 -29.06 -12.28
CA MET A 216 -27.92 -29.76 -13.47
C MET A 216 -29.35 -30.26 -13.29
N ASP A 217 -29.67 -30.90 -12.16
CA ASP A 217 -31.00 -31.40 -11.84
C ASP A 217 -32.02 -30.26 -11.72
N ALA A 218 -31.58 -29.11 -11.21
CA ALA A 218 -32.41 -27.91 -11.09
C ALA A 218 -32.57 -27.14 -12.41
N GLY A 219 -31.72 -27.39 -13.41
CA GLY A 219 -31.69 -26.68 -14.68
C GLY A 219 -31.30 -25.19 -14.57
N GLN A 220 -30.80 -24.76 -13.40
CA GLN A 220 -30.34 -23.39 -13.15
C GLN A 220 -29.29 -23.37 -12.05
N TYR A 221 -28.43 -22.36 -12.08
CA TYR A 221 -27.44 -22.14 -11.02
C TYR A 221 -28.11 -21.87 -9.68
N MET A 222 -27.81 -22.69 -8.68
CA MET A 222 -28.32 -22.49 -7.32
C MET A 222 -27.29 -21.75 -6.46
N PRO A 223 -27.71 -20.75 -5.66
CA PRO A 223 -26.82 -20.10 -4.70
C PRO A 223 -26.08 -21.14 -3.86
N ARG A 224 -24.75 -20.99 -3.78
CA ARG A 224 -23.91 -21.91 -3.01
C ARG A 224 -24.14 -21.64 -1.52
N GLU A 225 -24.55 -22.67 -0.78
CA GLU A 225 -24.34 -22.68 0.66
C GLU A 225 -22.82 -22.64 0.89
N SER A 226 -22.37 -21.90 1.90
CA SER A 226 -20.95 -21.60 2.13
C SER A 226 -20.16 -22.84 2.53
N THR A 227 -19.79 -23.68 1.55
CA THR A 227 -18.97 -24.88 1.71
C THR A 227 -17.50 -24.58 1.46
N PHE A 228 -16.98 -23.48 1.99
CA PHE A 228 -15.55 -23.15 1.89
C PHE A 228 -14.89 -23.22 3.26
N LYS A 229 -13.61 -23.60 3.28
CA LYS A 229 -12.77 -23.58 4.46
C LYS A 229 -11.86 -22.35 4.42
N TRP A 230 -11.72 -21.66 5.55
CA TRP A 230 -10.70 -20.64 5.73
C TRP A 230 -9.37 -21.27 6.15
N GLY A 231 -8.30 -20.94 5.43
CA GLY A 231 -6.92 -21.14 5.84
C GLY A 231 -6.32 -19.80 6.29
N TYR A 232 -5.37 -19.87 7.21
CA TYR A 232 -4.74 -18.72 7.84
C TYR A 232 -3.31 -18.60 7.34
N TYR A 233 -2.91 -17.41 6.88
CA TYR A 233 -1.61 -17.19 6.25
C TYR A 233 -0.90 -16.00 6.88
N ARG A 234 0.43 -16.06 6.88
CA ARG A 234 1.31 -14.96 7.26
C ARG A 234 2.51 -14.87 6.33
N GLU A 235 3.15 -13.71 6.28
CA GLU A 235 4.46 -13.59 5.67
C GLU A 235 5.49 -14.41 6.47
N PRO A 236 6.43 -15.12 5.83
CA PRO A 236 7.45 -15.86 6.54
C PRO A 236 8.33 -14.88 7.34
N GLU A 237 8.60 -15.24 8.59
CA GLU A 237 9.63 -14.59 9.40
C GLU A 237 10.99 -14.89 8.78
N VAL A 238 11.37 -14.12 7.78
CA VAL A 238 12.77 -14.01 7.40
C VAL A 238 13.39 -13.16 8.51
N GLU A 239 14.24 -13.75 9.34
CA GLU A 239 15.20 -13.00 10.16
C GLU A 239 16.14 -12.24 9.21
N LYS A 240 15.62 -11.18 8.59
CA LYS A 240 16.45 -10.16 7.96
C LYS A 240 17.14 -9.44 9.12
N PRO A 241 18.46 -9.21 9.06
CA PRO A 241 19.08 -8.33 10.03
C PRO A 241 18.27 -7.02 10.05
N PRO A 242 17.94 -6.49 11.24
CA PRO A 242 17.04 -5.36 11.34
C PRO A 242 17.55 -4.24 10.45
N THR A 243 16.76 -3.88 9.42
CA THR A 243 17.14 -2.80 8.52
C THR A 243 17.30 -1.53 9.35
N PRO A 244 18.47 -0.87 9.34
CA PRO A 244 18.68 0.30 10.17
C PRO A 244 17.60 1.34 9.91
N THR A 245 17.01 1.84 10.99
CA THR A 245 15.93 2.84 10.96
C THR A 245 16.40 4.07 11.71
N SER A 246 15.85 5.22 11.33
CA SER A 246 16.09 6.43 12.10
C SER A 246 15.42 6.34 13.49
N HIS A 247 15.73 7.26 14.40
CA HIS A 247 15.01 7.45 15.67
C HIS A 247 13.53 7.74 15.47
N PHE A 248 13.11 8.12 14.26
CA PHE A 248 11.71 8.14 13.87
C PHE A 248 11.31 6.79 13.27
N THR A 249 10.25 6.17 13.79
CA THR A 249 9.81 4.83 13.35
C THR A 249 8.48 4.82 12.61
N ASP A 250 7.67 5.86 12.77
CA ASP A 250 6.38 5.98 12.10
C ASP A 250 6.10 7.43 11.66
N LEU A 251 5.20 7.57 10.69
CA LEU A 251 4.62 8.82 10.25
C LEU A 251 3.13 8.81 10.51
N LEU A 252 2.63 9.73 11.32
CA LEU A 252 1.20 10.04 11.36
C LEU A 252 0.90 10.98 10.18
N VAL A 253 0.35 10.45 9.10
CA VAL A 253 0.04 11.21 7.88
C VAL A 253 -1.31 11.91 8.00
N LEU A 254 -1.30 13.20 7.69
CA LEU A 254 -2.46 14.09 7.67
C LEU A 254 -2.73 14.56 6.24
N ARG A 255 -3.86 14.17 5.68
CA ARG A 255 -4.34 14.55 4.35
C ARG A 255 -4.99 15.93 4.40
N ARG A 256 -4.67 16.81 3.43
CA ARG A 256 -5.45 18.04 3.20
C ARG A 256 -6.81 17.71 2.59
N THR A 257 -7.88 18.19 3.21
CA THR A 257 -9.26 18.02 2.72
C THR A 257 -9.88 19.31 2.22
N ALA A 258 -9.44 20.46 2.74
CA ALA A 258 -9.83 21.78 2.26
C ALA A 258 -8.76 22.84 2.58
N GLY A 259 -8.89 24.02 1.96
CA GLY A 259 -8.04 25.17 2.19
C GLY A 259 -7.18 25.54 0.98
N PRO A 260 -6.33 26.58 1.10
CA PRO A 260 -5.52 27.07 -0.01
C PRO A 260 -4.49 26.04 -0.49
N THR A 261 -4.12 26.17 -1.77
CA THR A 261 -2.97 25.48 -2.34
C THR A 261 -1.68 26.18 -1.88
N LEU A 262 -0.73 25.40 -1.38
CA LEU A 262 0.55 25.90 -0.84
C LEU A 262 1.70 25.22 -1.58
N ASP A 263 2.80 25.95 -1.72
CA ASP A 263 4.01 25.47 -2.39
C ASP A 263 4.94 24.78 -1.39
N ILE A 264 5.80 23.88 -1.85
CA ILE A 264 6.80 23.20 -1.01
C ILE A 264 7.69 24.18 -0.23
N THR A 265 7.92 25.41 -0.73
CA THR A 265 8.67 26.45 -0.01
C THR A 265 7.97 26.95 1.26
N ASP A 266 6.67 26.73 1.41
CA ASP A 266 5.89 27.07 2.61
C ASP A 266 6.06 26.06 3.76
N THR A 267 6.79 24.95 3.52
CA THR A 267 6.99 23.85 4.49
C THR A 267 7.44 24.32 5.87
N LEU A 268 8.36 25.30 5.94
CA LEU A 268 8.90 25.79 7.22
C LEU A 268 7.82 26.49 8.06
N TRP A 269 7.03 27.36 7.42
CA TRP A 269 5.96 28.07 8.09
C TRP A 269 4.84 27.13 8.49
N LEU A 270 4.44 26.24 7.58
CA LEU A 270 3.35 25.31 7.83
C LEU A 270 3.69 24.28 8.92
N ALA A 271 4.93 23.76 8.94
CA ALA A 271 5.44 22.90 10.01
C ALA A 271 5.41 23.60 11.38
N LYS A 272 5.75 24.89 11.43
CA LYS A 272 5.61 25.70 12.65
C LYS A 272 4.15 25.82 13.07
N THR A 273 3.25 26.13 12.14
CA THR A 273 1.81 26.28 12.42
C THR A 273 1.22 24.99 12.98
N LEU A 274 1.51 23.83 12.37
CA LEU A 274 1.04 22.54 12.88
C LEU A 274 1.64 22.22 14.25
N ARG A 275 2.92 22.52 14.47
CA ARG A 275 3.57 22.33 15.78
C ARG A 275 2.89 23.15 16.87
N ASP A 276 2.69 24.44 16.64
CA ASP A 276 2.10 25.35 17.62
C ASP A 276 0.64 24.94 17.91
N ALA A 277 -0.10 24.50 16.88
CA ALA A 277 -1.44 23.93 17.04
C ALA A 277 -1.42 22.65 17.86
N ALA A 278 -0.53 21.69 17.57
CA ALA A 278 -0.45 20.43 18.31
C ALA A 278 -0.14 20.64 19.80
N ILE A 279 0.76 21.57 20.12
CA ILE A 279 1.10 21.91 21.51
C ILE A 279 -0.08 22.61 22.20
N GLY A 280 -0.72 23.58 21.54
CA GLY A 280 -1.87 24.29 22.11
C GLY A 280 -3.06 23.38 22.35
N LEU A 281 -3.37 22.48 21.41
CA LEU A 281 -4.45 21.51 21.54
C LEU A 281 -4.17 20.47 22.63
N TRP A 282 -2.90 20.06 22.80
CA TRP A 282 -2.52 19.21 23.93
C TRP A 282 -2.80 19.91 25.27
N ASP A 283 -2.32 21.15 25.42
CA ASP A 283 -2.49 21.93 26.65
C ASP A 283 -3.99 22.17 26.98
N GLU A 284 -4.79 22.44 25.95
CA GLU A 284 -6.24 22.66 26.08
C GLU A 284 -7.04 21.39 26.40
N ARG A 285 -6.74 20.26 25.73
CA ARG A 285 -7.61 19.08 25.74
C ARG A 285 -7.13 17.94 26.63
N ILE A 286 -5.82 17.79 26.79
CA ILE A 286 -5.21 16.74 27.63
C ILE A 286 -4.72 17.34 28.95
N GLY A 287 -4.08 18.51 28.90
CA GLY A 287 -3.58 19.26 30.04
C GLY A 287 -2.06 19.19 30.23
N PRO A 288 -1.49 20.13 31.02
CA PRO A 288 -0.06 20.20 31.26
C PRO A 288 0.44 19.10 32.22
N PRO A 289 1.74 18.73 32.14
CA PRO A 289 2.76 19.30 31.26
C PRO A 289 2.69 18.71 29.83
N VAL A 290 3.00 19.55 28.82
CA VAL A 290 3.19 19.07 27.45
C VAL A 290 4.43 18.17 27.39
N PRO A 291 4.33 16.92 26.89
CA PRO A 291 5.43 15.99 26.89
C PRO A 291 6.66 16.52 26.15
N GLU A 292 7.85 16.23 26.67
CA GLU A 292 9.12 16.63 26.07
C GLU A 292 9.28 16.04 24.65
N TRP A 293 8.75 14.83 24.42
CA TRP A 293 8.75 14.19 23.11
C TRP A 293 7.85 14.91 22.10
N LEU A 294 6.85 15.69 22.52
CA LEU A 294 5.98 16.48 21.66
C LEU A 294 6.53 17.91 21.46
N SER A 295 6.87 18.57 22.57
CA SER A 295 7.26 19.98 22.57
C SER A 295 8.72 20.20 22.15
N GLY A 296 9.58 19.19 22.35
CA GLY A 296 11.04 19.33 22.24
C GLY A 296 11.68 20.19 23.35
N HIS A 297 10.96 20.43 24.44
CA HIS A 297 11.42 21.19 25.60
C HIS A 297 11.19 20.43 26.91
N THR A 298 12.08 20.58 27.87
CA THR A 298 11.89 20.05 29.22
C THR A 298 10.73 20.77 29.92
N PRO A 299 10.18 20.23 31.02
CA PRO A 299 9.14 20.93 31.80
C PRO A 299 9.55 22.34 32.24
N GLU A 300 10.85 22.60 32.40
CA GLU A 300 11.44 23.90 32.75
C GLU A 300 11.62 24.84 31.54
N GLY A 301 11.25 24.40 30.33
CA GLY A 301 11.34 25.16 29.09
C GLY A 301 12.71 25.13 28.42
N GLU A 302 13.64 24.29 28.88
CA GLU A 302 14.96 24.13 28.25
C GLU A 302 14.88 23.26 27.00
N ARG A 303 15.88 23.35 26.12
CA ARG A 303 15.93 22.51 24.91
C ARG A 303 16.12 21.03 25.32
N SER A 304 15.25 20.16 24.79
CA SER A 304 15.34 18.73 25.00
C SER A 304 16.70 18.17 24.57
N ARG A 305 17.21 17.21 25.37
CA ARG A 305 18.42 16.42 25.08
C ARG A 305 18.11 14.92 24.98
N ARG A 306 16.84 14.55 24.75
CA ARG A 306 16.43 13.16 24.56
C ARG A 306 17.22 12.52 23.44
N GLU A 307 17.71 11.31 23.70
CA GLU A 307 18.47 10.51 22.75
C GLU A 307 17.67 10.25 21.47
N ASN A 308 16.39 9.87 21.61
CA ASN A 308 15.47 9.62 20.50
C ASN A 308 14.86 10.90 19.90
N GLY A 309 15.29 12.08 20.37
CA GLY A 309 14.76 13.36 19.93
C GLY A 309 13.31 13.61 20.36
N HIS A 310 12.59 14.36 19.53
CA HIS A 310 11.20 14.75 19.74
C HIS A 310 10.46 14.76 18.40
N LEU A 311 9.17 15.07 18.43
CA LEU A 311 8.30 15.03 17.28
C LEU A 311 8.76 15.99 16.19
N ALA A 312 8.82 15.50 14.96
CA ALA A 312 9.11 16.31 13.78
C ALA A 312 7.84 16.54 12.96
N PHE A 313 7.69 17.75 12.47
CA PHE A 313 6.57 18.16 11.63
C PHE A 313 7.09 18.35 10.21
N VAL A 314 6.52 17.62 9.25
CA VAL A 314 6.97 17.63 7.86
C VAL A 314 5.79 17.84 6.92
N ALA A 315 5.99 18.61 5.86
CA ALA A 315 5.02 18.72 4.78
C ALA A 315 5.22 17.59 3.76
N LEU A 316 4.14 17.14 3.12
CA LEU A 316 4.15 16.09 2.10
C LEU A 316 3.83 16.72 0.73
N PRO A 317 4.86 17.12 -0.05
CA PRO A 317 4.68 17.74 -1.34
C PRO A 317 4.45 16.71 -2.45
N ASN A 318 3.78 17.13 -3.52
CA ASN A 318 3.61 16.36 -4.74
C ASN A 318 4.89 16.39 -5.59
N VAL A 319 5.73 15.35 -5.46
CA VAL A 319 7.09 15.31 -6.05
C VAL A 319 7.42 13.97 -6.70
N GLY A 320 8.37 13.98 -7.64
CA GLY A 320 9.03 12.77 -8.14
C GLY A 320 8.30 12.02 -9.26
N HIS A 321 7.42 12.68 -10.01
CA HIS A 321 6.82 12.16 -11.25
C HIS A 321 6.70 13.28 -12.28
N GLN A 322 6.39 12.94 -13.54
CA GLN A 322 6.42 13.90 -14.66
C GLN A 322 5.48 15.12 -14.52
N TYR A 323 4.44 15.01 -13.69
CA TYR A 323 3.45 16.07 -13.43
C TYR A 323 3.57 16.66 -12.02
N ALA A 324 4.68 16.38 -11.33
CA ALA A 324 4.91 16.92 -10.00
C ALA A 324 5.15 18.43 -10.06
N ASP A 325 4.46 19.16 -9.20
CA ASP A 325 4.44 20.62 -9.14
C ASP A 325 4.92 21.18 -7.81
N GLY A 326 5.21 20.33 -6.83
CA GLY A 326 5.63 20.75 -5.49
C GLY A 326 4.48 21.19 -4.58
N GLU A 327 3.23 21.03 -5.01
CA GLU A 327 2.09 21.42 -4.18
C GLU A 327 2.01 20.57 -2.90
N LEU A 328 1.76 21.20 -1.75
CA LEU A 328 1.56 20.51 -0.48
C LEU A 328 0.19 19.83 -0.43
N LYS A 329 0.18 18.49 -0.44
CA LYS A 329 -1.05 17.67 -0.37
C LYS A 329 -1.42 17.26 1.05
N GLY A 330 -0.51 17.43 2.00
CA GLY A 330 -0.72 17.08 3.39
C GLY A 330 0.52 17.33 4.24
N MET A 331 0.51 16.79 5.45
CA MET A 331 1.61 16.83 6.39
C MET A 331 1.80 15.47 7.05
N ALA A 332 2.91 15.28 7.73
CA ALA A 332 3.07 14.16 8.64
C ALA A 332 3.79 14.59 9.93
N LEU A 333 3.51 13.84 10.99
CA LEU A 333 4.22 13.92 12.25
C LEU A 333 5.11 12.68 12.35
N ALA A 334 6.43 12.87 12.33
CA ALA A 334 7.39 11.77 12.46
C ALA A 334 7.62 11.47 13.94
N MET A 335 7.21 10.27 14.35
CA MET A 335 7.15 9.83 15.74
C MET A 335 8.48 9.23 16.18
N PRO A 336 9.08 9.71 17.30
CA PRO A 336 10.21 9.05 17.93
C PRO A 336 9.88 7.61 18.34
N GLN A 337 10.91 6.76 18.33
CA GLN A 337 10.78 5.32 18.58
C GLN A 337 10.29 4.96 19.99
N ASP A 338 10.44 5.86 20.96
CA ASP A 338 10.09 5.65 22.35
C ASP A 338 8.70 6.18 22.74
N VAL A 339 7.94 6.73 21.79
CA VAL A 339 6.54 7.13 22.02
C VAL A 339 5.67 5.88 22.11
N THR A 340 5.00 5.72 23.25
CA THR A 340 4.14 4.57 23.53
C THR A 340 2.82 4.63 22.76
N LYS A 341 2.11 3.49 22.68
CA LYS A 341 0.77 3.44 22.05
C LYS A 341 -0.23 4.35 22.77
N ASP A 342 -0.16 4.43 24.10
CA ASP A 342 -1.08 5.26 24.90
C ASP A 342 -0.82 6.75 24.66
N GLU A 343 0.45 7.17 24.65
CA GLU A 343 0.83 8.55 24.31
C GLU A 343 0.41 8.94 22.89
N ARG A 344 0.50 8.00 21.95
CA ARG A 344 0.01 8.19 20.58
C ARG A 344 -1.50 8.38 20.56
N THR A 345 -2.26 7.59 21.32
CA THR A 345 -3.72 7.73 21.42
C THR A 345 -4.08 9.11 21.99
N LEU A 346 -3.41 9.55 23.06
CA LEU A 346 -3.62 10.89 23.64
C LEU A 346 -3.34 12.01 22.64
N LEU A 347 -2.29 11.89 21.81
CA LEU A 347 -2.02 12.85 20.75
C LEU A 347 -3.14 12.85 19.69
N LEU A 348 -3.65 11.68 19.30
CA LEU A 348 -4.75 11.58 18.35
C LEU A 348 -6.02 12.19 18.92
N ASP A 349 -6.35 11.92 20.18
CA ASP A 349 -7.50 12.50 20.87
C ASP A 349 -7.39 14.03 20.96
N ALA A 350 -6.17 14.53 21.21
CA ALA A 350 -5.90 15.97 21.22
C ALA A 350 -6.11 16.60 19.83
N LEU A 351 -5.64 15.95 18.76
CA LEU A 351 -5.70 16.52 17.40
C LEU A 351 -7.07 16.34 16.72
N PHE A 352 -7.69 15.18 16.91
CA PHE A 352 -8.88 14.70 16.20
C PHE A 352 -9.94 14.19 17.19
N PRO A 353 -10.56 15.06 17.99
CA PRO A 353 -11.53 14.66 18.99
C PRO A 353 -12.74 14.02 18.30
N TRP A 354 -13.27 12.98 18.92
CA TRP A 354 -14.45 12.28 18.43
C TRP A 354 -15.70 13.14 18.60
N ASP A 355 -16.52 13.20 17.55
CA ASP A 355 -17.82 13.87 17.58
C ASP A 355 -18.94 12.83 17.66
N GLU A 356 -19.64 12.78 18.80
CA GLU A 356 -20.71 11.82 19.03
C GLU A 356 -21.93 12.02 18.11
N GLU A 357 -22.17 13.25 17.65
CA GLU A 357 -23.33 13.57 16.81
C GLU A 357 -23.12 13.11 15.36
N SER A 358 -21.91 13.33 14.83
CA SER A 358 -21.56 12.86 13.48
C SER A 358 -21.01 11.43 13.44
N SER A 359 -20.66 10.85 14.60
CA SER A 359 -19.95 9.56 14.70
C SER A 359 -18.66 9.51 13.88
N GLU A 360 -17.96 10.65 13.80
CA GLU A 360 -16.70 10.83 13.07
C GLU A 360 -15.71 11.66 13.89
N ALA A 361 -14.41 11.55 13.57
CA ALA A 361 -13.38 12.39 14.18
C ALA A 361 -13.37 13.78 13.54
N ARG A 362 -13.33 14.85 14.35
CA ARG A 362 -13.32 16.21 13.82
C ARG A 362 -12.02 16.50 13.06
N PRO A 363 -12.10 17.13 11.87
CA PRO A 363 -10.91 17.52 11.13
C PRO A 363 -10.11 18.58 11.92
N LEU A 364 -8.79 18.51 11.81
CA LEU A 364 -7.88 19.51 12.37
C LEU A 364 -7.91 20.76 11.48
N GLU A 365 -8.34 21.87 12.05
CA GLU A 365 -8.35 23.17 11.37
C GLU A 365 -7.08 23.97 11.73
N LEU A 366 -6.23 24.23 10.74
CA LEU A 366 -5.05 25.08 10.87
C LEU A 366 -5.36 26.49 10.33
N PRO A 367 -5.48 27.52 11.19
CA PRO A 367 -5.69 28.88 10.74
C PRO A 367 -4.42 29.45 10.10
N LEU A 368 -4.53 29.87 8.83
CA LEU A 368 -3.43 30.39 8.02
C LEU A 368 -3.49 31.93 7.90
N GLY A 369 -4.09 32.59 8.89
CA GLY A 369 -4.34 34.04 8.86
C GLY A 369 -5.26 34.44 7.72
N ARG A 370 -4.84 35.41 6.90
CA ARG A 370 -5.64 35.91 5.77
C ARG A 370 -5.76 34.93 4.61
N LEU A 371 -4.95 33.87 4.58
CA LEU A 371 -5.00 32.83 3.54
C LEU A 371 -6.15 31.83 3.75
N GLY A 372 -6.85 31.90 4.89
CA GLY A 372 -7.98 31.02 5.22
C GLY A 372 -7.58 29.93 6.20
N VAL A 373 -8.25 28.78 6.09
CA VAL A 373 -8.07 27.64 7.00
C VAL A 373 -7.69 26.42 6.18
N TRP A 374 -6.69 25.69 6.67
CA TRP A 374 -6.31 24.39 6.14
C TRP A 374 -6.98 23.30 6.96
N ARG A 375 -7.79 22.46 6.32
CA ARG A 375 -8.43 21.32 6.98
C ARG A 375 -7.64 20.05 6.73
N LEU A 376 -7.27 19.39 7.81
CA LEU A 376 -6.47 18.17 7.82
C LEU A 376 -7.26 17.04 8.47
N GLU A 377 -7.19 15.86 7.88
CA GLU A 377 -7.73 14.62 8.45
C GLU A 377 -6.63 13.57 8.52
N GLN A 378 -6.71 12.67 9.50
CA GLN A 378 -5.83 11.52 9.54
C GLN A 378 -6.05 10.66 8.29
N GLU A 379 -4.98 10.30 7.60
CA GLU A 379 -5.04 9.36 6.48
C GLU A 379 -5.04 7.92 7.06
N THR A 380 -6.21 7.30 7.05
CA THR A 380 -6.45 5.95 7.58
C THR A 380 -6.63 4.90 6.50
N ARG A 381 -6.70 5.30 5.22
CA ARG A 381 -6.86 4.35 4.11
C ARG A 381 -5.59 3.53 3.95
N SER A 382 -5.72 2.23 3.72
CA SER A 382 -4.59 1.34 3.43
C SER A 382 -3.86 1.74 2.14
N PHE A 383 -4.59 2.31 1.17
CA PHE A 383 -4.05 2.76 -0.11
C PHE A 383 -4.49 4.20 -0.42
N PRO A 384 -3.82 5.21 0.16
CA PRO A 384 -4.02 6.59 -0.23
C PRO A 384 -3.75 6.75 -1.73
N ARG A 385 -4.68 7.42 -2.42
CA ARG A 385 -4.62 7.59 -3.87
C ARG A 385 -3.38 8.38 -4.29
N MET A 386 -3.10 9.47 -3.58
CA MET A 386 -1.89 10.26 -3.79
C MET A 386 -0.68 9.52 -3.21
N VAL A 387 0.30 9.24 -4.07
CA VAL A 387 1.54 8.53 -3.71
C VAL A 387 2.25 9.21 -2.54
N THR A 388 2.31 10.55 -2.53
CA THR A 388 2.95 11.33 -1.45
C THR A 388 2.31 11.13 -0.06
N LEU A 389 1.04 10.68 0.02
CA LEU A 389 0.36 10.40 1.29
C LEU A 389 0.58 8.94 1.77
N ARG A 390 1.23 8.09 0.97
CA ARG A 390 1.52 6.70 1.35
C ARG A 390 2.74 6.67 2.28
N LYS A 391 2.60 6.12 3.48
CA LYS A 391 3.72 5.97 4.43
C LYS A 391 4.92 5.24 3.81
N ALA A 392 4.66 4.19 3.04
CA ALA A 392 5.69 3.37 2.39
C ALA A 392 6.66 4.19 1.51
N VAL A 393 6.19 5.29 0.92
CA VAL A 393 7.02 6.18 0.09
C VAL A 393 8.11 6.89 0.89
N TRP A 394 7.91 7.04 2.20
CA TRP A 394 8.83 7.74 3.09
C TRP A 394 9.55 6.81 4.06
N LEU A 395 9.00 5.61 4.31
CA LEU A 395 9.50 4.62 5.27
C LEU A 395 10.13 3.38 4.62
N GLY A 396 10.00 3.25 3.29
CA GLY A 396 10.48 2.10 2.54
C GLY A 396 12.00 1.92 2.67
N PRO A 397 12.50 0.67 2.73
CA PRO A 397 13.94 0.42 2.75
C PRO A 397 14.55 0.82 1.40
N ALA A 398 15.63 1.60 1.43
CA ALA A 398 16.36 1.97 0.22
C ALA A 398 17.84 2.24 0.51
N GLU A 399 18.69 1.94 -0.46
CA GLU A 399 20.12 2.25 -0.43
C GLU A 399 20.41 3.69 -0.84
N ARG A 400 19.48 4.34 -1.54
CA ARG A 400 19.66 5.67 -2.12
C ARG A 400 18.51 6.58 -1.71
N TRP A 401 18.87 7.76 -1.20
CA TRP A 401 17.91 8.74 -0.70
C TRP A 401 18.26 10.12 -1.23
N ALA A 402 17.27 10.83 -1.76
CA ALA A 402 17.44 12.20 -2.24
C ALA A 402 16.56 13.16 -1.42
N THR A 403 17.04 14.38 -1.24
CA THR A 403 16.32 15.38 -0.44
C THR A 403 15.12 15.95 -1.20
N VAL A 404 13.95 15.94 -0.57
CA VAL A 404 12.72 16.60 -1.02
C VAL A 404 12.65 18.02 -0.47
N THR A 405 13.00 18.21 0.81
CA THR A 405 13.24 19.55 1.38
C THR A 405 14.73 19.68 1.73
N PRO A 406 15.35 20.87 1.55
CA PRO A 406 16.79 21.01 1.67
C PRO A 406 17.28 20.73 3.08
N ILE A 407 18.51 20.23 3.19
CA ILE A 407 19.21 20.06 4.45
C ILE A 407 19.72 21.42 4.87
N VAL A 408 19.39 21.83 6.10
CA VAL A 408 19.98 23.00 6.75
C VAL A 408 21.21 22.57 7.52
N LEU A 409 22.40 22.99 7.09
CA LEU A 409 23.66 22.66 7.75
C LEU A 409 23.74 23.35 9.13
N ASP A 410 24.26 22.65 10.15
CA ASP A 410 24.30 23.18 11.52
C ASP A 410 25.23 24.40 11.67
N ARG A 411 26.26 24.46 10.83
CA ARG A 411 27.28 25.51 10.77
C ARG A 411 27.68 25.80 9.32
N TYR A 412 28.35 26.92 9.11
CA TYR A 412 28.92 27.27 7.83
C TYR A 412 30.16 26.39 7.55
N PRO A 413 30.23 25.70 6.40
CA PRO A 413 31.40 24.91 6.02
C PRO A 413 32.54 25.87 5.64
N LYS A 414 33.58 25.93 6.47
CA LYS A 414 34.74 26.81 6.22
C LYS A 414 35.69 26.21 5.19
N ASN A 415 35.70 24.88 5.10
CA ASN A 415 36.63 24.12 4.25
C ASN A 415 35.97 23.66 2.94
N GLY A 416 34.89 24.33 2.50
CA GLY A 416 34.21 24.05 1.24
C GLY A 416 33.30 22.81 1.28
N GLU A 417 33.08 22.22 0.10
CA GLU A 417 32.06 21.20 -0.15
C GLU A 417 32.29 19.90 0.65
N SER A 418 33.54 19.45 0.78
CA SER A 418 33.88 18.24 1.55
C SER A 418 33.48 18.34 3.04
N GLU A 419 33.59 19.53 3.66
CA GLU A 419 33.09 19.70 5.03
C GLU A 419 31.55 19.64 5.08
N ALA A 420 30.87 20.15 4.05
CA ALA A 420 29.42 20.11 3.98
C ALA A 420 28.89 18.67 3.75
N GLU A 421 29.56 17.88 2.91
CA GLU A 421 29.28 16.46 2.71
C GLU A 421 29.45 15.67 4.02
N GLU A 422 30.57 15.90 4.70
CA GLU A 422 30.85 15.31 6.01
C GLU A 422 29.78 15.68 7.06
N MET A 423 29.32 16.94 7.06
CA MET A 423 28.25 17.37 7.94
C MET A 423 26.90 16.69 7.66
N ALA A 424 26.59 16.44 6.39
CA ALA A 424 25.40 15.70 5.97
C ALA A 424 25.52 14.20 6.32
N ALA A 425 26.70 13.59 6.13
CA ALA A 425 26.98 12.22 6.57
C ALA A 425 26.82 12.06 8.09
N ALA A 426 27.42 12.97 8.87
CA ALA A 426 27.26 13.02 10.32
C ALA A 426 25.82 13.33 10.76
N ALA A 427 24.97 13.90 9.88
CA ALA A 427 23.55 14.08 10.18
C ALA A 427 22.76 12.77 10.14
N CYS A 428 23.18 11.80 9.32
CA CYS A 428 22.59 10.45 9.29
C CYS A 428 22.84 9.70 10.61
N GLU A 429 24.09 9.71 11.08
CA GLU A 429 24.46 9.09 12.37
C GLU A 429 23.68 9.70 13.54
N ARG A 430 23.48 11.02 13.54
CA ARG A 430 22.70 11.75 14.56
C ARG A 430 21.23 11.38 14.63
N ILE A 431 20.68 10.74 13.61
CA ILE A 431 19.31 10.23 13.62
C ILE A 431 19.26 8.70 13.75
N GLY A 432 20.37 8.04 14.10
CA GLY A 432 20.44 6.59 14.32
C GLY A 432 20.67 5.76 13.05
N LEU A 433 20.91 6.39 11.90
CA LEU A 433 21.23 5.70 10.65
C LEU A 433 22.73 5.40 10.55
N PRO A 434 23.13 4.35 9.80
CA PRO A 434 24.53 4.14 9.48
C PRO A 434 25.07 5.33 8.69
N ARG A 435 26.39 5.47 8.66
CA ARG A 435 27.04 6.46 7.83
C ARG A 435 26.81 6.12 6.34
N PRO A 436 26.40 7.07 5.48
CA PRO A 436 26.34 6.82 4.05
C PRO A 436 27.76 6.57 3.49
N ARG A 437 27.85 5.67 2.51
CA ARG A 437 29.06 5.43 1.72
C ARG A 437 29.47 6.67 0.95
N GLU A 438 28.48 7.41 0.45
CA GLU A 438 28.68 8.56 -0.42
C GLU A 438 27.58 9.60 -0.20
N VAL A 439 27.99 10.86 -0.17
CA VAL A 439 27.09 12.02 -0.10
C VAL A 439 27.45 12.95 -1.25
N VAL A 440 26.47 13.25 -2.10
CA VAL A 440 26.65 14.16 -3.23
C VAL A 440 25.78 15.39 -2.98
N LEU A 441 26.40 16.54 -2.75
CA LEU A 441 25.68 17.80 -2.57
C LEU A 441 25.31 18.43 -3.90
N MET A 442 24.15 19.09 -3.94
CA MET A 442 23.64 19.71 -5.16
C MET A 442 22.81 20.96 -4.86
N PRO A 443 22.79 21.96 -5.75
CA PRO A 443 21.92 23.12 -5.62
C PRO A 443 20.42 22.81 -5.75
N GLY A 444 20.05 21.71 -6.41
CA GLY A 444 18.66 21.29 -6.65
C GLY A 444 18.44 19.81 -6.32
N SER A 445 17.19 19.43 -6.09
CA SER A 445 16.82 18.03 -5.86
C SER A 445 16.80 17.22 -7.16
N LEU A 446 16.92 15.90 -7.04
CA LEU A 446 16.68 14.96 -8.14
C LEU A 446 15.19 14.79 -8.47
N PHE A 447 14.29 15.18 -7.56
CA PHE A 447 12.85 15.04 -7.76
C PHE A 447 12.26 16.22 -8.53
N ILE A 448 11.51 15.90 -9.60
CA ILE A 448 10.62 16.86 -10.28
C ILE A 448 9.61 17.43 -9.25
N GLY A 449 9.31 18.72 -9.36
CA GLY A 449 8.45 19.45 -8.43
C GLY A 449 9.18 20.06 -7.22
N VAL A 450 10.49 19.82 -7.07
CA VAL A 450 11.29 20.43 -5.98
C VAL A 450 12.13 21.59 -6.51
N PRO A 451 11.98 22.81 -5.99
CA PRO A 451 12.79 23.95 -6.39
C PRO A 451 14.23 23.86 -5.85
N PRO A 452 15.17 24.67 -6.38
CA PRO A 452 16.51 24.78 -5.82
C PRO A 452 16.53 25.23 -4.35
N ALA A 453 17.54 24.80 -3.60
CA ALA A 453 17.66 25.03 -2.15
C ALA A 453 17.53 26.51 -1.75
N ARG A 454 18.04 27.41 -2.58
CA ARG A 454 17.99 28.88 -2.39
C ARG A 454 16.58 29.49 -2.43
N ARG A 455 15.57 28.78 -2.96
CA ARG A 455 14.18 29.26 -2.96
C ARG A 455 13.48 29.00 -1.62
N PHE A 456 14.03 28.13 -0.78
CA PHE A 456 13.48 27.84 0.53
C PHE A 456 13.85 28.93 1.54
N PRO A 457 12.88 29.43 2.35
CA PRO A 457 13.15 30.45 3.36
C PRO A 457 14.20 30.02 4.39
N PRO A 458 15.18 30.88 4.75
CA PRO A 458 16.25 30.50 5.67
C PRO A 458 15.70 30.17 7.07
N LEU A 459 16.31 29.19 7.74
CA LEU A 459 15.86 28.73 9.05
C LEU A 459 16.16 29.78 10.14
N PRO A 460 15.17 30.28 10.90
CA PRO A 460 15.40 31.30 11.92
C PRO A 460 16.17 30.75 13.14
N LYS A 461 17.12 31.56 13.65
CA LYS A 461 17.90 31.38 14.88
C LYS A 461 17.51 32.42 15.94
N LYS A 462 17.97 32.20 17.19
CA LYS A 462 17.83 33.19 18.29
C LYS A 462 18.49 34.52 17.89
N PHE A 463 17.95 35.63 18.44
CA PHE A 463 18.44 37.00 18.23
C PHE A 463 18.44 37.49 16.78
N GLY A 464 17.42 37.09 15.98
CA GLY A 464 17.22 37.59 14.62
C GLY A 464 18.24 37.07 13.58
N LYS A 465 19.11 36.14 13.95
CA LYS A 465 20.02 35.47 13.00
C LYS A 465 19.27 34.40 12.22
N THR A 466 19.80 33.98 11.08
CA THR A 466 19.28 32.86 10.29
C THR A 466 20.39 31.86 9.97
N LEU A 467 20.00 30.62 9.67
CA LEU A 467 20.81 29.64 8.97
C LEU A 467 20.33 29.62 7.52
N ASP A 468 21.21 30.03 6.62
CA ASP A 468 20.95 30.15 5.18
C ASP A 468 21.68 29.07 4.36
N GLN A 469 22.46 28.22 5.02
CA GLN A 469 23.23 27.15 4.39
C GLN A 469 22.33 25.95 4.11
N HIS A 470 21.57 26.07 3.02
CA HIS A 470 20.67 25.05 2.50
C HIS A 470 21.31 24.33 1.33
N THR A 471 21.24 23.00 1.33
CA THR A 471 21.68 22.19 0.20
C THR A 471 20.73 21.03 -0.05
N HIS A 472 20.60 20.63 -1.31
CA HIS A 472 20.07 19.31 -1.62
C HIS A 472 21.21 18.30 -1.60
N ALA A 473 20.85 17.02 -1.44
CA ALA A 473 21.82 15.94 -1.39
C ALA A 473 21.23 14.66 -1.96
N LEU A 474 22.08 13.84 -2.55
CA LEU A 474 21.89 12.41 -2.75
C LEU A 474 22.78 11.66 -1.75
N LEU A 475 22.19 10.70 -1.03
CA LEU A 475 22.84 9.89 -0.01
C LEU A 475 22.80 8.44 -0.49
N ILE A 476 23.94 7.76 -0.45
CA ILE A 476 24.09 6.37 -0.88
C ILE A 476 24.67 5.57 0.29
N PHE A 477 24.02 4.48 0.66
CA PHE A 477 24.39 3.59 1.77
C PHE A 477 24.90 2.24 1.24
N ASP A 478 25.76 1.57 2.00
CA ASP A 478 26.24 0.21 1.67
C ASP A 478 25.17 -0.87 1.85
N GLN A 479 24.06 -0.53 2.51
CA GLN A 479 22.92 -1.42 2.76
C GLN A 479 21.62 -0.60 2.77
N PRO A 480 20.45 -1.23 2.51
CA PRO A 480 19.17 -0.56 2.63
C PRO A 480 18.97 0.02 4.04
N VAL A 481 18.45 1.25 4.11
CA VAL A 481 18.03 1.90 5.36
C VAL A 481 16.58 2.33 5.26
N ARG A 482 15.87 2.40 6.39
CA ARG A 482 14.46 2.84 6.46
C ARG A 482 14.36 4.29 6.91
N GLY A 483 13.40 4.99 6.31
CA GLY A 483 13.01 6.32 6.75
C GLY A 483 12.06 6.32 7.95
N PRO A 484 11.53 7.49 8.34
CA PRO A 484 11.65 8.75 7.62
C PRO A 484 13.03 9.39 7.86
N MET A 485 13.69 9.80 6.79
CA MET A 485 15.02 10.39 6.87
C MET A 485 14.92 11.92 6.91
N LEU A 486 15.14 12.49 8.10
CA LEU A 486 15.05 13.93 8.38
C LEU A 486 16.41 14.47 8.85
N LEU A 487 17.08 15.27 8.01
CA LEU A 487 18.49 15.63 8.22
C LEU A 487 18.72 17.11 8.55
N GLY A 488 19.79 17.37 9.29
CA GLY A 488 20.28 18.71 9.59
C GLY A 488 19.55 19.44 10.72
N ALA A 489 19.80 20.74 10.82
CA ALA A 489 19.29 21.62 11.87
C ALA A 489 17.77 21.85 11.80
N GLY A 490 17.19 21.68 10.60
CA GLY A 490 15.78 21.88 10.33
C GLY A 490 14.91 20.62 10.43
N ARG A 491 15.47 19.47 10.84
CA ARG A 491 14.81 18.15 10.84
C ARG A 491 13.47 18.06 11.57
N TYR A 492 13.23 18.92 12.57
CA TYR A 492 11.96 18.97 13.31
C TYR A 492 10.99 20.06 12.82
N ARG A 493 11.36 20.82 11.79
CA ARG A 493 10.69 22.06 11.35
C ARG A 493 10.41 22.07 9.84
N GLY A 494 10.21 20.91 9.24
CA GLY A 494 9.84 20.78 7.83
C GLY A 494 11.00 20.75 6.82
N TYR A 495 12.25 20.75 7.28
CA TYR A 495 13.44 20.67 6.43
C TYR A 495 14.23 19.38 6.58
N GLY A 496 15.04 19.07 5.56
CA GLY A 496 15.87 17.87 5.49
C GLY A 496 15.10 16.57 5.22
N LEU A 497 13.86 16.64 4.76
CA LEU A 497 13.07 15.47 4.40
C LEU A 497 13.67 14.81 3.16
N CYS A 498 13.97 13.52 3.24
CA CYS A 498 14.44 12.72 2.12
C CYS A 498 13.42 11.65 1.71
N ARG A 499 13.50 11.21 0.47
CA ARG A 499 12.70 10.13 -0.11
C ARG A 499 13.62 9.15 -0.85
N PRO A 500 13.30 7.83 -0.88
CA PRO A 500 14.02 6.86 -1.69
C PRO A 500 14.16 7.30 -3.15
N TRP A 501 15.36 7.14 -3.71
CA TRP A 501 15.68 7.48 -5.09
C TRP A 501 16.10 6.23 -5.87
N HIS A 502 15.30 5.86 -6.88
CA HIS A 502 15.61 4.74 -7.76
C HIS A 502 16.09 5.30 -9.10
N SER A 503 17.32 4.95 -9.51
CA SER A 503 17.85 5.36 -10.82
C SER A 503 17.29 4.44 -11.90
N GLY A 504 16.32 4.91 -12.68
CA GLY A 504 15.75 4.16 -13.79
C GLY A 504 14.29 4.53 -13.95
N GLY A 505 13.94 5.10 -15.10
CA GLY A 505 12.59 5.55 -15.38
C GLY A 505 11.61 4.39 -15.41
N GLU A 506 10.65 4.43 -14.49
CA GLU A 506 9.22 4.15 -14.66
C GLU A 506 8.59 4.39 -13.29
N ALA A 507 7.62 5.30 -13.25
CA ALA A 507 6.91 5.76 -12.06
C ALA A 507 5.45 5.36 -12.15
#